data_AF-A0A848ULN1-F1
#
_entry.id   AF-A0A848ULN1-F1
#
_cell.length_a   1.000
_cell.length_b   1.000
_cell.length_c   1.000
_cell.angle_alpha   90.00
_cell.angle_beta   90.00
_cell.angle_gamma   90.00
#
_symmetry.space_group_name_H-M   'P 1'
#
loop_
_entity.id
_entity.type
_entity.pdbx_description
1 polymer ?
#
loop_
_entity_poly.entity_id
_entity_poly.type
_entity_poly.pdbx_seq_one_letter_code
_entity_poly.pdbx_strand_id
1 'polypeptide(L)'
;NAVVDIFPTSWEMTKGAVKVLNPVNIFTHVAGTNDDIETRPTTLVGVTGLSDDVGEAQGIIGILFLLAVLNVFVGVFNMFPLLPLDGGHAAIATYERLRERNGQRYYADVQRLMPFAMAVMTVLLFLFASGLYLDITSPLG
;
A
#
# COMPACT_ATOMS: atom_id res chain seq x y z
N ASN A 1 -31.68 -7.82 4.63
CA ASN A 1 -31.15 -6.88 5.65
C ASN A 1 -29.64 -6.69 5.59
N ALA A 2 -28.83 -7.68 5.19
CA ALA A 2 -27.37 -7.53 5.10
C ALA A 2 -26.85 -6.33 4.28
N VAL A 3 -27.47 -5.97 3.15
CA VAL A 3 -26.97 -4.89 2.27
C VAL A 3 -27.09 -3.49 2.91
N VAL A 4 -28.01 -3.31 3.85
CA VAL A 4 -28.25 -2.02 4.52
C VAL A 4 -27.20 -1.75 5.61
N ASP A 5 -26.59 -2.81 6.15
CA ASP A 5 -25.59 -2.74 7.21
C ASP A 5 -24.15 -2.62 6.67
N ILE A 6 -23.92 -2.91 5.39
CA ILE A 6 -22.57 -2.82 4.77
C ILE A 6 -22.05 -1.37 4.77
N PHE A 7 -22.93 -0.40 4.52
CA PHE A 7 -22.52 1.00 4.38
C PHE A 7 -22.10 1.63 5.74
N PRO A 8 -22.90 1.49 6.82
CA PRO A 8 -22.48 1.91 8.16
C PRO A 8 -21.22 1.19 8.65
N THR A 9 -21.14 -0.13 8.45
CA THR A 9 -19.97 -0.91 8.87
C THR A 9 -18.71 -0.50 8.11
N SER A 10 -18.78 -0.32 6.78
CA SER A 10 -17.64 0.16 5.99
C SER A 10 -17.15 1.54 6.44
N TRP A 11 -18.09 2.41 6.83
CA TRP A 11 -17.79 3.75 7.32
C TRP A 11 -17.11 3.72 8.70
N GLU A 12 -17.53 2.85 9.61
CA GLU A 12 -16.89 2.67 10.91
C GLU A 12 -15.49 2.06 10.77
N MET A 13 -15.31 1.08 9.90
CA MET A 13 -14.00 0.49 9.61
C MET A 13 -13.04 1.53 9.01
N THR A 14 -13.52 2.40 8.13
CA THR A 14 -12.72 3.48 7.54
C THR A 14 -12.29 4.49 8.60
N LYS A 15 -13.20 4.93 9.49
CA LYS A 15 -12.85 5.84 10.60
C LYS A 15 -11.86 5.20 11.56
N GLY A 16 -12.01 3.92 11.87
CA GLY A 16 -11.07 3.14 12.67
C GLY A 16 -9.68 3.10 12.03
N ALA A 17 -9.60 2.77 10.74
CA ALA A 17 -8.34 2.75 9.99
C ALA A 17 -7.65 4.12 9.98
N VAL A 18 -8.40 5.21 9.76
CA VAL A 18 -7.85 6.58 9.79
C VAL A 18 -7.34 6.95 11.19
N LYS A 19 -8.05 6.56 12.25
CA LYS A 19 -7.63 6.78 13.65
C LYS A 19 -6.34 6.02 13.96
N VAL A 20 -6.21 4.79 13.46
CA VAL A 20 -5.04 3.93 13.64
C VAL A 20 -3.83 4.41 12.83
N LEU A 21 -4.04 4.87 11.60
CA LEU A 21 -2.98 5.39 10.72
C LEU A 21 -2.51 6.81 11.09
N ASN A 22 -3.12 7.43 12.10
CA ASN A 22 -2.69 8.73 12.58
C ASN A 22 -1.27 8.62 13.21
N PRO A 23 -0.28 9.36 12.67
CA PRO A 23 1.12 9.26 13.12
C PRO A 23 1.31 9.65 14.60
N VAL A 24 0.46 10.52 15.14
CA VAL A 24 0.49 10.89 16.56
C VAL A 24 0.13 9.69 17.43
N ASN A 25 -0.89 8.94 17.04
CA ASN A 25 -1.29 7.73 17.78
C ASN A 25 -0.19 6.68 17.72
N ILE A 26 0.36 6.40 16.52
CA ILE A 26 1.46 5.45 16.35
C ILE A 26 2.67 5.82 17.22
N PHE A 27 3.06 7.09 17.25
CA PHE A 27 4.18 7.55 18.07
C PHE A 27 3.88 7.40 19.57
N THR A 28 2.68 7.78 20.03
CA THR A 28 2.30 7.65 21.45
C THR A 28 2.18 6.20 21.91
N HIS A 29 1.87 5.27 21.00
CA HIS A 29 1.84 3.82 21.24
C HIS A 29 3.24 3.22 21.30
N VAL A 30 4.13 3.59 20.37
CA VAL A 30 5.53 3.13 20.37
C VAL A 30 6.31 3.72 21.55
N ALA A 31 5.98 4.95 21.96
CA ALA A 31 6.57 5.63 23.11
C ALA A 31 5.96 5.19 24.46
N GLY A 32 4.94 4.31 24.47
CA GLY A 32 4.35 3.74 25.69
C GLY A 32 3.53 4.73 26.53
N THR A 33 3.06 5.82 25.93
CA THR A 33 2.29 6.88 26.61
C THR A 33 0.77 6.73 26.49
N ASN A 34 0.28 5.72 25.76
CA ASN A 34 -1.13 5.46 25.52
C ASN A 34 -1.37 3.94 25.36
N ASP A 35 -2.29 3.36 26.14
CA ASP A 35 -2.63 1.92 26.12
C ASP A 35 -4.00 1.62 25.48
N ASP A 36 -4.67 2.64 24.93
CA ASP A 36 -6.02 2.51 24.37
C ASP A 36 -6.08 1.55 23.18
N ILE A 37 -6.77 0.42 23.37
CA ILE A 37 -6.92 -0.67 22.40
C ILE A 37 -7.50 -0.18 21.06
N GLU A 38 -8.39 0.81 21.08
CA GLU A 38 -9.02 1.37 19.87
C GLU A 38 -8.07 2.15 18.94
N THR A 39 -6.90 2.52 19.44
CA THR A 39 -5.91 3.33 18.69
C THR A 39 -4.65 2.54 18.35
N ARG A 40 -4.58 1.28 18.80
CA ARG A 40 -3.42 0.41 18.56
C ARG A 40 -3.37 0.02 17.09
N PRO A 41 -2.18 0.08 16.46
CA PRO A 41 -1.98 -0.50 15.14
C PRO A 41 -2.12 -2.02 15.23
N THR A 42 -3.26 -2.56 14.80
CA THR A 42 -3.44 -4.00 14.62
C THR A 42 -2.69 -4.44 13.36
N THR A 43 -1.39 -4.70 13.50
CA THR A 43 -0.55 -5.19 12.40
C THR A 43 -0.82 -6.66 12.12
N LEU A 44 -1.13 -6.99 10.86
CA LEU A 44 -1.08 -8.30 10.16
C LEU A 44 -1.82 -9.52 10.79
N VAL A 45 -1.82 -9.68 12.10
CA VAL A 45 -2.50 -10.76 12.86
C VAL A 45 -4.01 -10.52 12.99
N GLY A 46 -4.48 -9.28 12.82
CA GLY A 46 -5.92 -8.99 12.70
C GLY A 46 -6.51 -9.45 11.37
N VAL A 47 -5.67 -9.60 10.33
CA VAL A 47 -6.08 -10.10 9.01
C VAL A 47 -6.34 -11.61 9.06
N THR A 48 -5.65 -12.36 9.91
CA THR A 48 -5.88 -13.80 10.05
C THR A 48 -7.23 -14.12 10.68
N GLY A 49 -7.72 -13.29 11.61
CA GLY A 49 -9.08 -13.43 12.17
C GLY A 49 -10.20 -13.17 11.15
N LEU A 50 -10.00 -12.20 10.23
CA LEU A 50 -10.89 -12.02 9.08
C LEU A 50 -10.74 -13.15 8.06
N SER A 51 -9.55 -13.76 7.96
CA SER A 51 -9.28 -14.86 7.03
C SER A 51 -9.89 -16.19 7.48
N ASP A 52 -10.04 -16.43 8.78
CA ASP A 52 -10.70 -17.64 9.31
C ASP A 52 -12.21 -17.61 9.03
N ASP A 53 -12.89 -16.46 9.23
CA ASP A 53 -14.32 -16.29 8.89
C ASP A 53 -14.57 -16.29 7.36
N VAL A 54 -13.62 -15.80 6.57
CA VAL A 54 -13.71 -15.79 5.09
C VAL A 54 -13.25 -17.13 4.49
N GLY A 55 -12.45 -17.91 5.21
CA GLY A 55 -11.97 -19.23 4.80
C GLY A 55 -13.08 -20.28 4.68
N GLU A 56 -14.18 -20.13 5.42
CA GLU A 56 -15.38 -20.96 5.28
C GLU A 56 -16.28 -20.56 4.10
N ALA A 57 -16.09 -19.37 3.51
CA ALA A 57 -16.88 -18.89 2.39
C ALA A 57 -16.37 -19.47 1.05
N GLN A 58 -16.61 -20.77 0.85
CA GLN A 58 -16.32 -21.48 -0.41
C GLN A 58 -17.08 -20.83 -1.59
N GLY A 59 -16.36 -20.14 -2.48
CA GLY A 59 -16.88 -19.67 -3.77
C GLY A 59 -16.52 -18.22 -4.13
N ILE A 60 -17.53 -17.47 -4.59
CA ILE A 60 -17.39 -16.11 -5.18
C ILE A 60 -16.79 -15.11 -4.19
N ILE A 61 -17.04 -15.27 -2.88
CA ILE A 61 -16.52 -14.36 -1.84
C ILE A 61 -14.98 -14.41 -1.77
N GLY A 62 -14.37 -15.60 -1.83
CA GLY A 62 -12.91 -15.73 -1.87
C GLY A 62 -12.29 -15.09 -3.13
N ILE A 63 -12.97 -15.20 -4.28
CA ILE A 63 -12.53 -14.55 -5.53
C ILE A 63 -12.64 -13.02 -5.40
N LEU A 64 -13.74 -12.51 -4.86
CA LEU A 64 -13.91 -11.07 -4.62
C LEU A 64 -12.89 -10.54 -3.62
N PHE A 65 -12.57 -11.30 -2.57
CA PHE A 65 -11.53 -10.95 -1.62
C PHE A 65 -10.14 -10.92 -2.27
N LEU A 66 -9.79 -11.93 -3.06
CA LEU A 66 -8.53 -11.95 -3.81
C LEU A 66 -8.44 -10.75 -4.76
N LEU A 67 -9.53 -10.43 -5.48
CA LEU A 67 -9.59 -9.27 -6.35
C LEU A 67 -9.47 -7.96 -5.56
N ALA A 68 -10.08 -7.86 -4.38
CA ALA A 68 -9.95 -6.69 -3.52
C ALA A 68 -8.50 -6.51 -3.05
N VAL A 69 -7.86 -7.57 -2.55
CA VAL A 69 -6.46 -7.54 -2.11
C VAL A 69 -5.52 -7.20 -3.27
N LEU A 70 -5.74 -7.80 -4.45
CA LEU A 70 -4.94 -7.52 -5.64
C LEU A 70 -5.09 -6.06 -6.09
N ASN A 71 -6.32 -5.52 -6.13
CA ASN A 71 -6.55 -4.13 -6.50
C ASN A 71 -5.94 -3.15 -5.48
N VAL A 72 -6.05 -3.44 -4.19
CA VAL A 72 -5.39 -2.64 -3.14
C VAL A 72 -3.88 -2.70 -3.29
N PHE A 73 -3.32 -3.89 -3.52
CA PHE A 73 -1.88 -4.06 -3.72
C PHE A 73 -1.38 -3.29 -4.95
N VAL A 74 -2.05 -3.43 -6.10
CA VAL A 74 -1.74 -2.67 -7.32
C VAL A 74 -1.90 -1.17 -7.09
N GLY A 75 -2.95 -0.74 -6.38
CA GLY A 75 -3.17 0.67 -6.03
C GLY A 75 -2.04 1.24 -5.16
N VAL A 76 -1.63 0.52 -4.12
CA VAL A 76 -0.51 0.91 -3.24
C VAL A 76 0.81 0.88 -3.99
N PHE A 77 1.05 -0.13 -4.82
CA PHE A 77 2.25 -0.19 -5.67
C PHE A 77 2.29 0.99 -6.63
N ASN A 78 1.16 1.34 -7.26
CA ASN A 78 1.05 2.50 -8.14
C ASN A 78 1.30 3.83 -7.41
N MET A 79 1.10 3.92 -6.09
CA MET A 79 1.45 5.10 -5.30
C MET A 79 2.95 5.23 -5.00
N PHE A 80 3.77 4.20 -5.28
CA PHE A 80 5.21 4.25 -5.05
C PHE A 80 5.87 5.27 -6.01
N PRO A 81 6.83 6.09 -5.55
CA PRO A 81 7.39 7.20 -6.32
C PRO A 81 8.42 6.74 -7.37
N LEU A 82 8.00 5.87 -8.29
CA LEU A 82 8.78 5.44 -9.45
C LEU A 82 8.12 6.01 -10.70
N LEU A 83 8.90 6.53 -11.66
CA LEU A 83 8.36 7.10 -12.90
C LEU A 83 7.41 6.20 -13.71
N PRO A 84 7.58 4.87 -13.80
CA PRO A 84 6.60 4.03 -14.51
C PRO A 84 5.29 3.84 -13.74
N LEU A 85 5.20 4.28 -12.48
CA LEU A 85 4.02 4.18 -11.63
C LEU A 85 3.38 5.57 -11.49
N ASP A 86 2.05 5.63 -11.46
CA ASP A 86 1.30 6.90 -11.45
C ASP A 86 1.71 7.84 -10.28
N GLY A 87 2.15 7.26 -9.16
CA GLY A 87 2.69 7.95 -7.99
C GLY A 87 3.99 8.71 -8.25
N GLY A 88 4.75 8.36 -9.30
CA GLY A 88 5.92 9.11 -9.76
C GLY A 88 5.55 10.54 -10.17
N HIS A 89 4.43 10.70 -10.89
CA HIS A 89 3.93 12.03 -11.26
C HIS A 89 3.45 12.82 -10.04
N ALA A 90 2.77 12.17 -9.09
CA ALA A 90 2.33 12.81 -7.85
C ALA A 90 3.53 13.25 -6.99
N ALA A 91 4.59 12.44 -6.92
CA ALA A 91 5.83 12.78 -6.21
C ALA A 91 6.54 13.98 -6.85
N ILE A 92 6.61 14.02 -8.19
CA ILE A 92 7.18 15.15 -8.93
C ILE A 92 6.35 16.42 -8.70
N ALA A 93 5.03 16.36 -8.87
CA ALA A 93 4.15 17.51 -8.64
C ALA A 93 4.23 18.02 -7.19
N THR A 94 4.36 17.12 -6.22
CA THR A 94 4.56 17.48 -4.81
C THR A 94 5.91 18.16 -4.60
N TYR A 95 6.97 17.64 -5.22
CA TYR A 95 8.32 18.22 -5.17
C TYR A 95 8.37 19.62 -5.82
N GLU A 96 7.76 19.79 -6.99
CA GLU A 96 7.63 21.07 -7.68
C GLU A 96 6.89 22.08 -6.81
N ARG A 97 5.75 21.69 -6.21
CA ARG A 97 4.93 22.57 -5.37
C ARG A 97 5.62 22.96 -4.05
N LEU A 98 6.44 22.08 -3.49
CA LEU A 98 7.31 22.40 -2.34
C LEU A 98 8.45 23.37 -2.73
N ARG A 99 8.99 23.24 -3.95
CA ARG A 99 10.08 24.07 -4.46
C ARG A 99 9.62 25.44 -4.97
N GLU A 100 8.39 25.55 -5.45
CA GLU A 100 7.75 26.77 -5.97
C GLU A 100 7.45 27.84 -4.91
N ARG A 101 7.96 27.71 -3.69
CA ARG A 101 7.67 28.61 -2.56
C ARG A 101 8.07 30.09 -2.80
N ASN A 102 8.83 30.41 -3.84
CA ASN A 102 9.29 31.76 -4.19
C ASN A 102 8.77 32.30 -5.55
N GLY A 103 7.69 31.72 -6.11
CA GLY A 103 7.01 32.30 -7.28
C GLY A 103 7.72 32.13 -8.63
N GLN A 104 8.78 31.34 -8.70
CA GLN A 104 9.37 30.89 -9.96
C GLN A 104 8.97 29.45 -10.22
N ARG A 105 8.24 29.22 -11.32
CA ARG A 105 7.83 27.88 -11.74
C ARG A 105 9.07 27.06 -12.05
N TYR A 106 9.28 25.98 -11.29
CA TYR A 106 10.36 25.04 -11.55
C TYR A 106 9.75 23.76 -12.09
N TYR A 107 9.88 23.54 -13.39
CA TYR A 107 9.53 22.28 -14.02
C TYR A 107 10.69 21.31 -13.78
N ALA A 108 10.44 20.25 -13.01
CA ALA A 108 11.40 19.17 -12.89
C ALA A 108 11.43 18.42 -14.23
N ASP A 109 12.61 18.30 -14.84
CA ASP A 109 12.78 17.60 -16.10
C ASP A 109 12.64 16.09 -15.89
N VAL A 110 11.39 15.62 -16.01
CA VAL A 110 10.95 14.23 -15.85
C VAL A 110 11.74 13.30 -16.78
N GLN A 111 12.15 13.78 -17.96
CA GLN A 111 12.92 12.99 -18.93
C GLN A 111 14.29 12.59 -18.40
N ARG A 112 14.85 13.39 -17.49
CA ARG A 112 16.16 13.13 -16.88
C ARG A 112 16.11 12.07 -15.79
N LEU A 113 14.93 11.80 -15.21
CA LEU A 113 14.72 10.75 -14.22
C LEU A 113 14.34 9.39 -14.84
N MET A 114 13.82 9.39 -16.08
CA MET A 114 13.52 8.16 -16.83
C MET A 114 14.67 7.15 -16.89
N PRO A 115 15.93 7.51 -17.22
CA PRO A 115 17.02 6.53 -17.28
C PRO A 115 17.31 5.89 -15.91
N PHE A 116 17.14 6.63 -14.82
CA PHE A 116 17.30 6.09 -13.47
C PHE A 116 16.18 5.11 -13.13
N ALA A 117 14.92 5.47 -13.41
CA ALA A 117 13.78 4.58 -13.21
C ALA A 117 13.91 3.29 -14.04
N MET A 118 14.35 3.40 -15.30
CA MET A 118 14.62 2.24 -16.15
C MET A 118 15.75 1.37 -15.59
N ALA A 119 16.83 1.96 -15.09
CA ALA A 119 17.93 1.20 -14.47
C ALA A 119 17.45 0.42 -13.24
N VAL A 120 16.67 1.04 -12.35
CA VAL A 120 16.06 0.38 -11.19
C VAL A 120 15.14 -0.76 -11.65
N MET A 121 14.29 -0.52 -12.63
CA MET A 121 13.39 -1.54 -13.20
C MET A 121 14.18 -2.72 -13.80
N THR A 122 15.25 -2.47 -14.54
CA THR A 122 16.10 -3.53 -15.10
C THR A 122 16.73 -4.38 -14.00
N VAL A 123 17.24 -3.75 -12.94
CA VAL A 123 17.81 -4.48 -11.79
C VAL A 123 16.75 -5.31 -11.08
N LEU A 124 15.57 -4.76 -10.82
CA LEU A 124 14.48 -5.49 -10.19
C LEU A 124 14.00 -6.66 -11.05
N LEU A 125 13.88 -6.47 -12.36
CA LEU A 125 13.47 -7.51 -13.30
C LEU A 125 14.53 -8.61 -13.39
N PHE A 126 15.81 -8.25 -13.35
CA PHE A 126 16.92 -9.20 -13.27
C PHE A 126 16.87 -10.01 -11.96
N LEU A 127 16.68 -9.36 -10.81
CA LEU A 127 16.56 -10.04 -9.52
C LEU A 127 15.33 -10.95 -9.47
N PHE A 128 14.19 -10.50 -10.00
CA PHE A 128 12.95 -11.29 -10.09
C PHE A 128 13.13 -12.52 -10.98
N ALA A 129 13.72 -12.35 -12.17
CA ALA A 129 14.02 -13.45 -13.08
C ALA A 129 15.03 -14.43 -12.47
N SER A 130 16.05 -13.92 -11.78
CA SER A 130 17.01 -14.74 -11.05
C SER A 130 16.35 -15.52 -9.91
N GLY A 131 15.44 -14.89 -9.15
CA GLY A 131 14.68 -15.53 -8.09
C GLY A 131 13.80 -16.66 -8.63
N LEU A 132 13.02 -16.38 -9.67
CA LEU A 132 12.23 -17.42 -10.36
C LEU A 132 13.10 -18.55 -10.91
N TYR A 133 14.26 -18.23 -11.48
CA TYR A 133 15.20 -19.23 -11.95
C TYR A 133 15.70 -20.11 -10.81
N LEU A 134 16.05 -19.51 -9.66
CA LEU A 134 16.46 -20.25 -8.46
C LEU A 134 15.35 -21.10 -7.89
N ASP A 135 14.11 -20.60 -7.82
CA ASP A 135 12.96 -21.37 -7.34
C ASP A 135 12.66 -22.59 -8.23
N ILE A 136 12.82 -22.44 -9.55
CA ILE A 136 12.61 -23.54 -10.51
C ILE A 136 13.75 -24.58 -10.45
N THR A 137 15.00 -24.11 -10.33
CA THR A 137 16.18 -24.99 -10.41
C THR A 137 16.62 -25.58 -9.08
N SER A 138 16.34 -24.87 -7.99
CA SER A 138 16.65 -25.25 -6.61
C SER A 138 15.40 -25.06 -5.75
N PRO A 139 14.34 -25.87 -5.97
CA PRO A 139 13.15 -25.77 -5.15
C PRO A 139 13.55 -26.01 -3.69
N LEU A 140 13.43 -24.96 -2.87
CA LEU A 140 13.50 -25.08 -1.42
C LEU A 140 12.21 -25.78 -0.99
N GLY A 141 12.30 -27.10 -0.82
CA GLY A 141 11.34 -27.89 -0.07
C GLY A 141 11.50 -27.66 1.43
#